data_AF-A0A9E4QH82-F1
#
_entry.id   AF-A0A9E4QH82-F1
#
_cell.length_a   1.000
_cell.length_b   1.000
_cell.length_c   1.000
_cell.angle_alpha   90.00
_cell.angle_beta   90.00
_cell.angle_gamma   90.00
#
_symmetry.space_group_name_H-M   'P 1'
#
loop_
_entity.id
_entity.type
_entity.pdbx_description
1 polymer ?
#
loop_
_entity_poly.entity_id
_entity_poly.type
_entity_poly.pdbx_seq_one_letter_code
_entity_poly.pdbx_strand_id
1 'polypeptide(L)' 'MQPVKLIIDTDPGVDDAIAILMALASPDVEVLGLTTVGG' A
#
# COMPACT_ATOMS: atom_id res chain seq x y z
N MET A 1 -9.62 14.18 9.74
CA MET A 1 -9.56 12.87 10.45
C MET A 1 -8.10 12.46 10.55
N GLN A 2 -7.73 11.54 11.44
CA GLN A 2 -6.38 10.99 11.44
C GLN A 2 -6.23 9.99 10.28
N PRO A 3 -5.11 9.99 9.53
CA PRO A 3 -4.88 9.04 8.45
C PRO A 3 -4.90 7.59 8.93
N VAL A 4 -5.37 6.68 8.08
CA VAL A 4 -5.33 5.24 8.35
C VAL A 4 -3.91 4.74 8.16
N LYS A 5 -3.34 4.17 9.21
CA LYS A 5 -2.00 3.57 9.16
C LYS A 5 -2.06 2.19 8.52
N LEU A 6 -1.26 1.97 7.47
CA LEU A 6 -1.30 0.76 6.64
C LEU A 6 0.08 0.12 6.53
N ILE A 7 0.12 -1.21 6.63
CA ILE A 7 1.21 -2.04 6.13
C ILE A 7 0.62 -2.80 4.95
N ILE A 8 1.31 -2.78 3.81
CA ILE A 8 0.87 -3.47 2.60
C ILE A 8 1.75 -4.72 2.43
N ASP A 9 1.13 -5.89 2.47
CA ASP A 9 1.75 -7.18 2.16
C ASP A 9 1.12 -7.72 0.87
N THR A 10 1.91 -7.93 -0.17
CA THR A 10 1.40 -8.34 -1.50
C THR A 10 2.47 -9.09 -2.31
N ASP A 11 2.07 -9.92 -3.28
CA ASP A 11 2.88 -10.50 -4.34
C ASP A 11 2.92 -9.57 -5.57
N PRO A 12 3.92 -8.71 -5.73
CA PRO A 12 3.77 -7.52 -6.58
C PRO A 12 3.48 -7.84 -8.06
N GLY A 13 2.22 -7.67 -8.45
CA GLY A 13 1.74 -7.64 -9.82
C GLY A 13 1.55 -6.22 -10.36
N VAL A 14 1.02 -6.10 -11.57
CA VAL A 14 0.71 -4.81 -12.19
C VAL A 14 -0.38 -4.08 -11.40
N ASP A 15 -1.38 -4.81 -10.93
CA ASP A 15 -2.49 -4.30 -10.13
C ASP A 15 -2.05 -3.89 -8.71
N ASP A 16 -1.15 -4.64 -8.08
CA ASP A 16 -0.57 -4.24 -6.78
C ASP A 16 0.26 -2.98 -6.88
N ALA A 17 1.04 -2.83 -7.94
CA ALA A 17 1.80 -1.61 -8.19
C ALA A 17 0.87 -0.38 -8.26
N ILE A 18 -0.28 -0.51 -8.93
CA ILE A 18 -1.29 0.55 -8.99
C ILE A 18 -1.89 0.81 -7.59
N ALA A 19 -2.24 -0.25 -6.84
CA ALA A 19 -2.79 -0.12 -5.50
C ALA A 19 -1.83 0.56 -4.52
N ILE A 20 -0.53 0.22 -4.58
CA ILE A 20 0.53 0.85 -3.80
C ILE A 20 0.65 2.33 -4.15
N LEU A 21 0.66 2.68 -5.44
CA LEU A 21 0.71 4.08 -5.86
C LEU A 21 -0.52 4.88 -5.41
N MET A 22 -1.71 4.27 -5.48
CA MET A 22 -2.94 4.88 -4.96
C MET A 22 -2.89 5.10 -3.45
N ALA A 23 -2.39 4.12 -2.69
CA ALA A 23 -2.23 4.23 -1.24
C ALA A 23 -1.23 5.33 -0.86
N LEU A 24 -0.11 5.43 -1.57
CA LEU A 24 0.91 6.46 -1.36
C LEU A 24 0.44 7.87 -1.75
N ALA A 25 -0.49 7.98 -2.70
CA ALA A 25 -1.05 9.27 -3.14
C ALA A 25 -2.23 9.74 -2.28
N SER A 26 -2.80 8.86 -1.44
CA SER A 26 -4.00 9.17 -0.66
C SER A 26 -3.64 9.98 0.60
N PRO A 27 -4.22 11.18 0.82
CA PRO A 27 -4.00 11.94 2.04
C PRO A 27 -4.66 11.31 3.28
N ASP A 28 -5.57 10.35 3.07
CA ASP A 28 -6.28 9.64 4.13
C ASP A 28 -5.52 8.41 4.63
N VAL A 29 -4.34 8.12 4.06
CA VAL A 29 -3.53 6.92 4.36
C VAL A 29 -2.10 7.31 4.74
N GLU A 30 -1.54 6.60 5.72
CA GLU A 30 -0.12 6.64 6.08
C GLU A 30 0.47 5.23 5.91
N VAL A 31 1.24 5.01 4.85
CA VAL A 31 1.92 3.71 4.62
C VAL A 31 3.15 3.63 5.53
N LEU A 32 3.10 2.71 6.49
CA LEU A 32 4.18 2.47 7.46
C LEU A 32 5.23 1.49 6.95
N GLY A 33 4.86 0.64 6.00
CA GLY A 33 5.75 -0.39 5.46
C GLY A 33 5.14 -1.16 4.30
N LEU A 34 6.03 -1.77 3.52
CA LEU A 34 5.72 -2.67 2.43
C LEU A 34 6.46 -3.99 2.67
N THR A 35 5.74 -5.11 2.62
CA THR A 35 6.31 -6.45 2.62
C THR A 35 5.85 -7.19 1.38
N THR A 36 6.64 -8.18 0.96
CA THR A 36 6.36 -8.94 -0.26
C THR A 36 6.19 -10.42 0.07
N VAL A 37 5.20 -11.05 -0.56
CA VAL A 37 5.02 -12.51 -0.55
C VAL A 37 5.15 -13.06 -1.97
N GLY A 38 5.37 -14.36 -2.13
CA GLY A 38 5.27 -15.02 -3.43
C GLY A 38 3.83 -15.47 -3.68
N GLY A 39 3.28 -15.11 -4.85
CA GLY A 39 1.95 -15.54 -5.32
C GLY A 39 1.91 -16.95 -5.87
#